data_AF-A0A8S2WLE9-F1
#
_entry.id   AF-A0A8S2WLE9-F1
#
_cell.length_a   1.000
_cell.length_b   1.000
_cell.length_c   1.000
_cell.angle_alpha   90.00
_cell.angle_beta   90.00
_cell.angle_gamma   90.00
#
_symmetry.space_group_name_H-M   'P 1'
#
loop_
_entity.id
_entity.type
_entity.pdbx_description
1 polymer ?
#
loop_
_entity_poly.entity_id
_entity_poly.type
_entity_poly.pdbx_seq_one_letter_code
_entity_poly.pdbx_strand_id
1 'polypeptide(L)'
;MKFSYKIEPIRTRSYQEMVDHVKKKEADLAVAPLTINYAREKQIDFTKPFLSLGIAILFKLPLPEKPGLFSFLSPLSLEIWIYTFTAVLTVSLILLLIARCSPDEWRNPYPCDTDYHYLENRFTVSNTLWFSIGTLMQQ
;
A
#
# COMPACT_ATOMS: atom_id res chain seq x y z
N MET A 1 10.70 -17.06 62.85
CA MET A 1 11.49 -18.12 62.19
C MET A 1 12.21 -17.49 61.00
N LYS A 2 13.55 -17.44 61.01
CA LYS A 2 14.34 -17.09 59.82
C LYS A 2 14.65 -18.40 59.09
N PHE A 3 14.01 -18.62 57.95
CA PHE A 3 14.41 -19.72 57.07
C PHE A 3 15.74 -19.33 56.41
N SER A 4 16.80 -20.09 56.68
CA SER A 4 18.10 -19.91 56.04
C SER A 4 18.11 -20.75 54.77
N TYR A 5 17.93 -20.11 53.61
CA TYR A 5 18.01 -20.76 52.31
C TYR A 5 19.33 -20.41 51.64
N LYS A 6 19.96 -21.40 51.00
CA LYS A 6 21.15 -21.22 50.18
C LYS A 6 20.69 -21.07 48.72
N ILE A 7 20.92 -19.90 48.13
CA ILE A 7 20.65 -19.70 46.71
C ILE A 7 21.86 -20.20 45.93
N GLU A 8 21.68 -21.25 45.14
CA GLU A 8 22.69 -21.68 44.19
C GLU A 8 22.26 -21.30 42.77
N PRO A 9 23.03 -20.45 42.06
CA PRO A 9 22.73 -20.15 40.67
C PRO A 9 23.02 -21.40 39.84
N ILE A 10 21.95 -22.10 39.48
CA ILE A 10 22.04 -23.27 38.62
C ILE A 10 22.47 -22.78 37.22
N ARG A 11 23.72 -23.07 36.83
CA ARG A 11 24.25 -22.75 35.49
C ARG A 11 23.76 -23.75 34.43
N THR A 12 22.49 -24.11 34.49
CA THR A 12 21.84 -24.97 33.49
C THR A 12 21.56 -24.19 32.23
N ARG A 13 21.74 -24.83 31.08
CA ARG A 13 21.45 -24.21 29.77
C ARG A 13 19.98 -24.38 29.37
N SER A 14 19.24 -25.23 30.07
CA SER A 14 17.86 -25.60 29.72
C SER A 14 16.93 -25.61 30.92
N TYR A 15 15.69 -25.17 30.71
CA TYR A 15 14.59 -25.30 31.68
C TYR A 15 14.27 -26.76 32.04
N GLN A 16 14.58 -27.71 31.15
CA GLN A 16 14.34 -29.12 31.43
C GLN A 16 15.25 -29.63 32.55
N GLU A 17 16.51 -29.20 32.56
CA GLU A 17 17.46 -29.56 33.61
C GLU A 17 16.99 -29.02 34.97
N MET A 18 16.46 -27.78 35.00
CA MET A 18 15.87 -27.22 36.22
C MET A 18 14.69 -28.05 36.76
N VAL A 19 13.80 -28.52 35.88
CA VAL A 19 12.70 -29.41 36.25
C VAL A 19 13.23 -30.73 36.81
N ASP A 20 14.27 -31.29 36.19
CA ASP A 20 14.86 -32.56 36.61
C ASP A 20 15.56 -32.46 37.98
N HIS A 21 16.25 -31.35 38.30
CA HIS A 21 16.86 -31.12 39.62
C HIS A 21 15.82 -31.08 40.74
N VAL A 22 14.68 -30.41 40.51
CA VAL A 22 13.58 -30.38 41.47
C VAL A 22 12.94 -31.77 41.61
N LYS A 23 12.71 -32.46 40.48
CA LYS A 23 12.16 -33.82 40.46
C LYS A 23 13.04 -34.83 41.20
N LYS A 24 14.37 -34.73 41.07
CA LYS A 24 15.35 -35.57 41.76
C LYS A 24 15.60 -35.15 43.21
N LYS A 25 14.98 -34.07 43.68
CA LYS A 25 15.20 -33.47 45.01
C LYS A 25 16.65 -33.03 45.24
N GLU A 26 17.36 -32.70 44.18
CA GLU A 26 18.68 -32.04 44.25
C GLU A 26 18.52 -30.54 44.51
N ALA A 27 17.35 -29.98 44.18
CA ALA A 27 16.93 -28.63 44.53
C ALA A 27 15.54 -28.66 45.17
N ASP A 28 15.34 -27.90 46.24
CA ASP A 28 14.04 -27.81 46.93
C ASP A 28 13.05 -26.89 46.21
N LEU A 29 13.54 -25.86 45.51
CA LEU A 29 12.74 -24.87 44.81
C LEU A 29 13.50 -24.32 43.59
N ALA A 30 12.80 -24.16 42.47
CA ALA A 30 13.32 -23.50 41.28
C ALA A 30 12.56 -22.19 41.00
N VAL A 31 13.28 -21.08 40.86
CA VAL A 31 12.72 -19.76 40.53
C VAL A 31 13.27 -19.31 39.19
N ALA A 32 12.41 -19.28 38.17
CA ALA A 32 12.76 -18.89 36.80
C ALA A 32 11.53 -18.39 36.02
N PRO A 33 11.71 -17.68 34.90
CA PRO A 33 10.63 -17.35 33.97
C PRO A 33 10.18 -18.61 33.21
N LEU A 34 9.49 -19.51 33.91
CA LEU A 34 9.08 -20.82 33.43
C LEU A 34 7.58 -20.83 33.15
N THR A 35 7.21 -21.11 31.90
CA THR A 35 5.80 -21.29 31.52
C THR A 35 5.26 -22.61 32.10
N ILE A 36 4.14 -22.52 32.82
CA ILE A 36 3.37 -23.67 33.30
C ILE A 36 2.74 -24.37 32.08
N ASN A 37 3.00 -25.66 31.92
CA ASN A 37 2.37 -26.50 30.90
C ASN A 37 2.01 -27.86 31.49
N TYR A 38 1.10 -28.57 30.82
CA TYR A 38 0.59 -29.87 31.29
C TYR A 38 1.69 -30.93 31.48
N ALA A 39 2.68 -30.97 30.57
CA ALA A 39 3.76 -31.96 30.62
C ALA A 39 4.72 -31.76 31.81
N ARG A 40 4.91 -30.51 32.27
CA ARG A 40 5.73 -30.16 33.44
C ARG A 40 4.95 -30.36 34.73
N GLU A 41 3.67 -29.99 34.74
CA GLU A 41 2.78 -30.17 35.90
C GLU A 41 2.62 -31.66 36.30
N LYS A 42 2.73 -32.58 35.34
CA LYS A 42 2.77 -34.03 35.65
C LYS A 42 4.02 -34.47 36.41
N GLN A 43 5.10 -33.68 36.40
CA GLN A 43 6.40 -34.07 36.95
C GLN A 43 6.77 -33.29 38.22
N ILE A 44 6.31 -32.04 38.33
CA ILE A 44 6.56 -31.13 39.44
C ILE A 44 5.31 -30.29 39.71
N ASP A 45 5.13 -29.86 40.95
CA ASP A 45 4.06 -28.95 41.33
C ASP A 45 4.49 -27.48 41.14
N PHE A 46 3.51 -26.63 40.78
CA PHE A 46 3.70 -25.19 40.62
C PHE A 46 2.91 -24.40 41.67
N THR A 47 3.43 -23.22 42.03
CA THR A 47 2.66 -22.22 42.78
C THR A 47 1.66 -21.52 41.87
N LYS A 48 0.76 -20.72 42.46
CA LYS A 48 -0.13 -19.87 41.66
C LYS A 48 0.69 -18.89 40.82
N PRO A 49 0.36 -18.69 39.54
CA PRO A 49 1.11 -17.80 38.66
C PRO A 49 1.06 -16.37 39.22
N PHE A 50 2.21 -15.72 39.29
CA PHE A 50 2.31 -14.32 39.73
C PHE A 50 2.27 -13.33 38.56
N LEU A 51 2.37 -13.82 37.32
CA LEU A 51 2.39 -13.03 36.09
C LEU A 51 1.56 -13.72 35.01
N SER A 52 0.67 -12.97 34.35
CA SER A 52 -0.08 -13.44 33.18
C SER A 52 0.62 -12.92 31.92
N LEU A 53 1.19 -13.83 31.13
CA LEU A 53 1.88 -13.53 29.88
C LEU A 53 1.12 -14.15 28.71
N GLY A 54 1.02 -13.40 27.61
CA GLY A 54 0.50 -13.87 26.33
C GLY A 54 1.60 -13.93 25.27
N ILE A 55 1.33 -14.61 24.16
CA ILE A 55 2.22 -14.60 22.99
C ILE A 55 2.00 -13.27 22.26
N ALA A 56 3.08 -12.54 22.00
CA ALA A 56 3.06 -11.30 21.23
C ALA A 56 3.96 -11.43 20.00
N ILE A 57 3.55 -10.82 18.90
CA ILE A 57 4.34 -10.74 17.67
C ILE A 57 5.08 -9.41 17.69
N LEU A 58 6.41 -9.47 17.62
CA LEU A 58 7.26 -8.31 17.42
C LEU A 58 7.69 -8.28 15.95
N PHE A 59 7.40 -7.18 15.25
CA PHE A 59 7.88 -6.94 13.89
C PHE A 59 8.46 -5.53 13.78
N LYS A 60 9.38 -5.36 12.83
CA LYS A 60 9.96 -4.06 12.52
C LYS A 60 8.92 -3.21 11.79
N LEU A 61 8.66 -2.00 12.26
CA LEU A 61 7.81 -1.06 11.52
C LEU A 61 8.47 -0.76 10.16
N PRO A 62 7.74 -0.89 9.04
CA PRO A 62 8.23 -0.44 7.75
C PRO A 62 8.42 1.08 7.80
N LEU A 63 9.54 1.56 7.27
CA LEU A 63 9.75 3.00 7.08
C LEU A 63 8.76 3.47 6.00
N PRO A 64 8.03 4.57 6.21
CA PRO A 64 7.16 5.12 5.18
C PRO A 64 8.01 5.49 3.97
N GLU A 65 7.66 4.97 2.80
CA GLU A 65 8.32 5.32 1.55
C GLU A 65 7.99 6.76 1.19
N LYS A 66 8.99 7.55 0.80
CA LYS A 66 8.76 8.93 0.36
C LYS A 66 8.01 8.88 -0.97
N PRO A 67 6.91 9.64 -1.14
CA PRO A 67 6.19 9.66 -2.40
C PRO A 67 7.12 10.15 -3.51
N GLY A 68 7.16 9.42 -4.62
CA GLY A 68 7.88 9.84 -5.82
C GLY A 68 7.26 11.10 -6.45
N LEU A 69 8.01 11.78 -7.32
CA LEU A 69 7.58 13.02 -8.00
C LEU A 69 6.27 12.85 -8.80
N PHE A 70 5.98 11.63 -9.26
CA PHE A 70 4.79 11.28 -10.05
C PHE A 70 3.73 10.54 -9.24
N SER A 71 3.73 10.66 -7.90
CA SER A 71 2.71 10.02 -7.05
C SER A 71 1.29 10.48 -7.40
N PHE A 72 1.10 11.67 -7.96
CA PHE A 72 -0.20 12.13 -8.46
C PHE A 72 -0.71 11.33 -9.68
N LEU A 73 0.16 10.66 -10.45
CA LEU A 73 -0.21 9.78 -11.55
C LEU A 73 -0.49 8.35 -11.06
N SER A 74 -0.03 7.98 -9.86
CA SER A 74 -0.23 6.65 -9.28
C SER A 74 -1.68 6.15 -9.13
N PRO A 75 -2.73 6.98 -8.93
CA PRO A 75 -4.10 6.47 -8.89
C PRO A 75 -4.58 5.89 -10.21
N LEU A 76 -3.88 6.17 -11.33
CA LEU A 76 -4.22 5.66 -12.66
C LEU A 76 -3.07 4.83 -13.23
N SER A 77 -3.35 3.61 -13.69
CA SER A 77 -2.36 2.75 -14.33
C SER A 77 -1.80 3.39 -15.61
N LEU A 78 -0.53 3.11 -15.90
CA LEU A 78 0.15 3.58 -17.12
C LEU A 78 -0.61 3.14 -18.40
N GLU A 79 -1.24 1.97 -18.37
CA GLU A 79 -2.07 1.47 -19.47
C GLU A 79 -3.22 2.42 -19.79
N ILE A 80 -3.92 2.92 -18.76
CA ILE A 80 -5.05 3.83 -18.95
C ILE A 80 -4.58 5.20 -19.44
N TRP A 81 -3.40 5.65 -19.02
CA TRP A 81 -2.78 6.87 -19.58
C TRP A 81 -2.51 6.73 -21.08
N ILE A 82 -1.99 5.58 -21.53
CA ILE A 82 -1.81 5.31 -22.96
C ILE A 82 -3.16 5.32 -23.68
N TYR A 83 -4.16 4.61 -23.16
CA TYR A 83 -5.50 4.60 -23.76
C TYR A 83 -6.12 5.99 -23.83
N THR A 84 -5.92 6.83 -22.81
CA THR A 84 -6.41 8.21 -22.77
C THR A 84 -5.74 9.05 -23.86
N PHE A 85 -4.42 8.95 -24.02
CA PHE A 85 -3.70 9.66 -25.07
C PHE A 85 -4.15 9.21 -26.47
N THR A 86 -4.28 7.90 -26.69
CA THR A 86 -4.78 7.35 -27.96
C THR A 86 -6.20 7.82 -28.25
N ALA A 87 -7.10 7.79 -27.26
CA ALA A 87 -8.48 8.24 -27.43
C ALA A 87 -8.57 9.73 -27.82
N VAL A 88 -7.79 10.61 -27.17
CA VAL A 88 -7.74 12.05 -27.51
C VAL A 88 -7.28 12.26 -28.96
N LEU A 89 -6.26 11.52 -29.41
CA LEU A 89 -5.80 11.57 -30.79
C LEU A 89 -6.85 11.05 -31.77
N THR A 90 -7.49 9.92 -31.46
CA THR A 90 -8.52 9.31 -32.32
C THR A 90 -9.73 10.24 -32.47
N VAL A 91 -10.23 10.82 -31.38
CA VAL A 91 -11.35 11.78 -31.43
C VAL A 91 -10.98 13.03 -32.23
N SER A 92 -9.78 13.57 -32.01
CA SER A 92 -9.30 14.72 -32.77
C SER A 92 -9.20 14.43 -34.27
N LEU A 93 -8.73 13.24 -34.64
CA LEU A 93 -8.65 12.81 -36.04
C LEU A 93 -10.04 12.66 -36.67
N ILE A 94 -10.98 12.02 -35.98
CA ILE A 94 -12.36 11.85 -36.47
C ILE A 94 -13.02 13.21 -36.70
N LEU A 95 -12.87 14.14 -35.75
CA LEU A 95 -13.41 15.49 -35.88
C LEU A 95 -12.78 16.25 -37.06
N LEU A 96 -11.47 16.12 -37.29
CA LEU A 96 -10.81 16.71 -38.46
C LEU A 96 -11.33 16.12 -39.77
N LEU A 97 -11.53 14.80 -39.84
CA LEU A 97 -12.07 14.15 -41.04
C LEU A 97 -13.49 14.63 -41.34
N ILE A 98 -14.35 14.68 -40.33
CA ILE A 98 -15.73 15.19 -40.49
C ILE A 98 -15.71 16.65 -40.93
N ALA A 99 -14.91 17.50 -40.28
CA ALA A 99 -14.86 18.92 -40.60
C ALA A 99 -14.32 19.19 -42.02
N ARG A 100 -13.43 18.34 -42.56
CA ARG A 100 -12.93 18.49 -43.94
C ARG A 100 -13.85 17.90 -44.99
N CYS A 101 -14.59 16.84 -44.67
CA CYS A 101 -15.55 16.22 -45.58
C CYS A 101 -16.90 16.93 -45.60
N SER A 102 -17.29 17.65 -44.54
CA SER A 102 -18.55 18.39 -44.46
C SER A 102 -18.44 19.74 -45.17
N PRO A 103 -19.23 19.99 -46.23
CA PRO A 103 -19.24 21.29 -46.92
C PRO A 103 -19.75 22.43 -46.03
N ASP A 104 -20.66 22.14 -45.09
CA ASP A 104 -21.31 23.14 -44.23
C ASP A 104 -20.39 23.76 -43.16
N GLU A 105 -19.24 23.12 -42.91
CA GLU A 105 -18.23 23.61 -41.94
C GLU A 105 -17.29 24.67 -42.54
N TRP A 106 -17.30 24.82 -43.87
CA TRP A 106 -16.55 25.87 -44.57
C TRP A 106 -17.34 27.17 -44.50
N ARG A 107 -16.90 28.11 -43.67
CA ARG A 107 -17.61 29.37 -43.43
C ARG A 107 -16.83 30.56 -43.97
N ASN A 108 -17.57 31.56 -44.45
CA ASN A 108 -17.02 32.86 -44.78
C ASN A 108 -16.66 33.61 -43.48
N PRO A 109 -15.40 34.00 -43.26
CA PRO A 109 -15.00 34.77 -42.07
C PRO A 109 -15.66 36.15 -41.99
N TYR A 110 -16.13 36.73 -43.11
CA TYR A 110 -16.80 38.02 -43.16
C TYR A 110 -18.21 37.88 -43.76
N PRO A 111 -19.25 37.62 -42.94
CA PRO A 111 -20.59 37.31 -43.43
C PRO A 111 -21.29 38.48 -44.14
N CYS A 112 -20.75 39.71 -44.02
CA CYS A 112 -21.29 40.91 -44.65
C CYS A 112 -20.76 41.15 -46.08
N ASP A 113 -19.76 40.39 -46.53
CA ASP A 113 -19.18 40.48 -47.87
C ASP A 113 -19.55 39.22 -48.67
N THR A 114 -20.37 39.39 -49.70
CA THR A 114 -20.90 38.30 -50.53
C THR A 114 -19.93 37.83 -51.62
N ASP A 115 -18.88 38.60 -51.91
CA ASP A 115 -17.87 38.30 -52.96
C ASP A 115 -16.58 37.71 -52.36
N TYR A 116 -16.70 36.90 -51.31
CA TYR A 116 -15.56 36.29 -50.63
C TYR A 116 -15.13 34.97 -51.31
N HIS A 117 -13.89 34.92 -51.79
CA HIS A 117 -13.37 33.79 -52.58
C HIS A 117 -12.67 32.69 -51.77
N TYR A 118 -12.49 32.86 -50.45
CA TYR A 118 -11.86 31.86 -49.59
C TYR A 118 -12.74 31.53 -48.39
N LEU A 119 -12.86 30.23 -48.10
CA LEU A 119 -13.62 29.70 -46.98
C LEU A 119 -12.64 29.20 -45.91
N GLU A 120 -12.95 29.46 -44.65
CA GLU A 120 -12.13 29.01 -43.53
C GLU A 120 -12.86 27.92 -42.73
N ASN A 121 -12.08 26.93 -42.30
CA ASN A 121 -12.56 25.90 -41.39
C ASN A 121 -12.05 26.18 -39.98
N ARG A 122 -12.96 26.30 -39.01
CA ARG A 122 -12.63 26.56 -37.60
C ARG A 122 -11.92 25.36 -36.95
N PHE A 123 -12.08 24.14 -37.48
CA PHE A 123 -11.40 22.93 -37.04
C PHE A 123 -10.03 22.78 -37.74
N THR A 124 -9.04 23.53 -37.23
CA THR A 124 -7.62 23.30 -37.52
C THR A 124 -7.06 22.19 -36.61
N VAL A 125 -5.90 21.61 -36.95
CA VAL A 125 -5.28 20.53 -36.16
C VAL A 125 -5.08 20.97 -34.71
N SER A 126 -4.47 22.13 -34.50
CA SER A 126 -4.22 22.68 -33.16
C SER A 126 -5.51 23.01 -32.42
N ASN A 127 -6.53 23.56 -33.09
CA ASN A 127 -7.80 23.90 -32.46
C ASN A 127 -8.60 22.64 -32.07
N THR A 128 -8.58 21.61 -32.90
CA THR A 128 -9.31 20.36 -32.64
C THR A 128 -8.68 19.54 -31.52
N LEU A 129 -7.34 19.55 -31.44
CA LEU A 129 -6.60 18.97 -30.30
C LEU A 129 -6.90 19.72 -29.01
N TRP A 130 -6.84 21.06 -29.05
CA TRP A 130 -7.20 21.90 -27.91
C TRP A 130 -8.65 21.66 -27.45
N PHE A 131 -9.60 21.61 -28.39
CA PHE A 131 -11.00 21.31 -28.13
C PHE A 131 -11.17 19.93 -27.47
N SER A 132 -10.54 18.88 -28.02
CA SER A 132 -10.64 17.53 -27.47
C SER A 132 -10.09 17.44 -26.04
N ILE A 133 -8.98 18.12 -25.75
CA ILE A 133 -8.42 18.21 -24.39
C ILE A 133 -9.33 19.02 -23.46
N GLY A 134 -9.86 20.16 -23.92
CA GLY A 134 -10.78 21.01 -23.15
C GLY A 134 -12.06 20.27 -22.74
N THR A 135 -12.66 19.51 -23.67
CA THR A 135 -13.84 18.69 -23.37
C THR A 135 -13.56 17.59 -22.35
N LEU A 136 -12.34 17.02 -22.35
CA LEU A 136 -11.93 15.99 -21.38
C LEU A 136 -11.70 16.58 -19.98
N MET A 137 -11.17 17.80 -19.92
CA MET A 137 -10.91 18.49 -18.65
C MET A 137 -12.12 19.22 -18.07
N GLN A 138 -13.28 19.17 -18.74
CA GLN A 138 -14.49 19.91 -18.36
C GLN A 138 -14.22 21.41 -18.15
N GLN A 139 -13.42 22.01 -19.03
CA GLN A 139 -13.16 23.45 -19.05
C GLN A 139 -14.21 24.23 -19.83
#